data_AF-M5BZJ1-F1
#
_entry.id   AF-M5BZJ1-F1
#
_cell.length_a   1.000
_cell.length_b   1.000
_cell.length_c   1.000
_cell.angle_alpha   90.00
_cell.angle_beta   90.00
_cell.angle_gamma   90.00
#
_symmetry.space_group_name_H-M   'P 1'
#
loop_
_entity.id
_entity.type
_entity.pdbx_description
1 polymer ?
#
loop_
_entity_poly.entity_id
_entity_poly.type
_entity_poly.pdbx_seq_one_letter_code
_entity_poly.pdbx_strand_id
1 'polypeptide(L)'
;MQLLGHYVSSGIFLELEDENHVRLDCLFGWIQVQGYPKQSPLAMVRDIELLSKILWEDRKTFFKALKSTYYPGISAIIFALWRVSRQESPTSTFQYAVVNEISFRYNLLSTSDQQHGMTYINIDILDSKSLSIWDEITQQVDLEDCRQVINAYIERFEPRHPVLYTSIPVMHGPIFLRPVARFVAPGTEDLLPKVLEVTVKRIWDQMKDPAKPHKPDLYVDAIRDTFANYTAVLRNSVFGQTNHALFQKLVDIIIRYDLIDLAAHAVLMLELPSEPPAPELVRTIYLALNNFMAN
;
A
#
# COMPACT_ATOMS: atom_id res chain seq x y z
N MET A 1 23.70 1.38 9.67
CA MET A 1 22.56 0.46 9.54
C MET A 1 21.68 0.77 8.32
N GLN A 2 21.28 2.03 8.07
CA GLN A 2 20.54 2.43 6.85
C GLN A 2 21.17 1.95 5.53
N LEU A 3 22.52 1.92 5.46
CA LEU A 3 23.24 1.44 4.29
C LEU A 3 22.90 -0.03 3.94
N LEU A 4 22.81 -0.91 4.95
CA LEU A 4 22.53 -2.33 4.75
C LEU A 4 21.07 -2.55 4.32
N GLY A 5 20.12 -1.86 4.97
CA GLY A 5 18.71 -1.89 4.56
C GLY A 5 18.53 -1.43 3.12
N HIS A 6 19.25 -0.38 2.72
CA HIS A 6 19.25 0.13 1.35
C HIS A 6 19.79 -0.91 0.35
N TYR A 7 20.97 -1.50 0.61
CA TYR A 7 21.54 -2.53 -0.28
C TYR A 7 20.60 -3.73 -0.47
N VAL A 8 19.99 -4.21 0.62
CA VAL A 8 19.05 -5.33 0.55
C VAL A 8 17.78 -4.94 -0.20
N SER A 9 17.23 -3.75 0.06
CA SER A 9 16.04 -3.23 -0.61
C SER A 9 16.25 -3.01 -2.11
N SER A 10 17.41 -2.46 -2.49
CA SER A 10 17.82 -2.28 -3.89
C SER A 10 18.10 -3.61 -4.59
N GLY A 11 18.73 -4.58 -3.92
CA GLY A 11 18.93 -5.92 -4.45
C GLY A 11 17.61 -6.62 -4.75
N ILE A 12 16.66 -6.58 -3.79
CA ILE A 12 15.31 -7.11 -3.99
C ILE A 12 14.63 -6.45 -5.20
N PHE A 13 14.73 -5.13 -5.32
CA PHE A 13 14.14 -4.40 -6.44
C PHE A 13 14.69 -4.87 -7.80
N LEU A 14 16.01 -4.95 -7.95
CA LEU A 14 16.64 -5.39 -9.20
C LEU A 14 16.21 -6.81 -9.58
N GLU A 15 16.06 -7.69 -8.59
CA GLU A 15 15.63 -9.06 -8.82
C GLU A 15 14.11 -9.19 -9.09
N LEU A 16 13.30 -8.23 -8.65
CA LEU A 16 11.87 -8.17 -8.99
C LEU A 16 11.64 -7.61 -10.39
N GLU A 17 12.53 -6.76 -10.90
CA GLU A 17 12.50 -6.32 -12.30
C GLU A 17 12.95 -7.42 -13.28
N ASP A 18 13.79 -8.35 -12.83
CA ASP A 18 14.16 -9.53 -13.61
C ASP A 18 13.05 -10.59 -13.51
N GLU A 19 12.26 -10.77 -14.58
CA GLU A 19 11.19 -11.78 -14.64
C GLU A 19 11.69 -13.23 -14.43
N ASN A 20 13.01 -13.44 -14.39
CA ASN A 20 13.63 -14.75 -14.19
C ASN A 20 13.69 -15.18 -12.72
N HIS A 21 12.57 -15.66 -12.19
CA HIS A 21 12.43 -16.19 -10.82
C HIS A 21 13.39 -17.35 -10.46
N VAL A 22 14.04 -17.99 -11.45
CA VAL A 22 15.04 -19.05 -11.23
C VAL A 22 16.28 -18.51 -10.51
N ARG A 23 16.64 -17.24 -10.74
CA ARG A 23 17.78 -16.61 -10.05
C ARG A 23 17.54 -16.46 -8.56
N LEU A 24 16.31 -16.15 -8.17
CA LEU A 24 15.91 -15.99 -6.78
C LEU A 24 16.00 -17.29 -5.99
N ASP A 25 15.50 -18.39 -6.54
CA ASP A 25 15.60 -19.70 -5.88
C ASP A 25 17.05 -20.16 -5.74
N CYS A 26 17.91 -19.79 -6.69
CA CYS A 26 19.35 -20.04 -6.60
C CYS A 26 19.98 -19.21 -5.48
N LEU A 27 19.58 -17.95 -5.31
CA LEU A 27 20.06 -17.06 -4.24
C LEU A 27 19.68 -17.57 -2.85
N PHE A 28 18.48 -18.16 -2.70
CA PHE A 28 18.10 -18.85 -1.47
C PHE A 28 18.75 -20.23 -1.28
N GLY A 29 19.47 -20.73 -2.29
CA GLY A 29 20.07 -22.06 -2.30
C GLY A 29 19.05 -23.20 -2.41
N TRP A 30 17.83 -22.92 -2.87
CA TRP A 30 16.78 -23.92 -3.05
C TRP A 30 16.92 -24.72 -4.33
N ILE A 31 17.54 -24.15 -5.35
CA ILE A 31 17.88 -24.84 -6.59
C ILE A 31 19.37 -24.70 -6.90
N GLN A 32 19.91 -25.68 -7.62
CA GLN A 32 21.26 -25.61 -8.17
C GLN A 32 21.19 -25.25 -9.65
N VAL A 33 21.86 -24.18 -10.05
CA VAL A 33 21.98 -23.73 -11.45
C VAL A 33 23.41 -23.94 -11.91
N GLN A 34 23.59 -24.47 -13.13
CA GLN A 34 24.93 -24.60 -13.73
C GLN A 34 25.61 -23.22 -13.84
N GLY A 35 26.84 -23.11 -13.36
CA GLY A 35 27.62 -21.86 -13.37
C GLY A 35 27.56 -21.07 -12.06
N TYR A 36 26.71 -21.45 -11.11
CA TYR A 36 26.68 -20.84 -9.77
C TYR A 36 27.37 -21.74 -8.73
N PRO A 37 28.05 -21.16 -7.72
CA PRO A 37 28.64 -21.95 -6.65
C PRO A 37 27.57 -22.75 -5.91
N LYS A 38 27.86 -24.00 -5.55
CA LYS A 38 26.99 -24.76 -4.64
C LYS A 38 26.96 -24.07 -3.29
N GLN A 39 25.80 -23.57 -2.91
CA GLN A 39 25.57 -22.91 -1.63
C GLN A 39 24.59 -23.73 -0.79
N SER A 40 24.80 -23.74 0.52
CA SER A 40 23.78 -24.25 1.45
C SER A 40 22.58 -23.30 1.45
N PRO A 41 21.34 -23.81 1.57
CA PRO A 41 20.16 -22.96 1.63
C PRO A 41 20.28 -21.93 2.75
N LEU A 42 19.97 -20.67 2.44
CA LEU A 42 19.98 -19.58 3.43
C LEU A 42 18.92 -19.81 4.51
N ALA A 43 17.76 -20.32 4.10
CA ALA A 43 16.68 -20.78 4.96
C ALA A 43 15.93 -21.89 4.21
N MET A 44 15.39 -22.90 4.91
CA MET A 44 14.53 -23.88 4.24
C MET A 44 13.13 -23.30 4.03
N VAL A 45 12.46 -23.70 2.95
CA VAL A 45 11.06 -23.32 2.69
C VAL A 45 10.17 -23.63 3.90
N ARG A 46 10.36 -24.79 4.53
CA ARG A 46 9.63 -25.20 5.74
C ARG A 46 9.83 -24.26 6.94
N ASP A 47 11.03 -23.70 7.08
CA ASP A 47 11.34 -22.76 8.15
C ASP A 47 10.65 -21.42 7.92
N ILE A 48 10.57 -20.97 6.66
CA ILE A 48 9.84 -19.76 6.28
C ILE A 48 8.33 -19.97 6.42
N GLU A 49 7.81 -21.15 6.04
CA GLU A 49 6.39 -21.47 6.27
C GLU A 49 6.04 -21.50 7.76
N LEU A 50 6.95 -21.99 8.61
CA LEU A 50 6.81 -21.93 10.06
C LEU A 50 6.83 -20.48 10.55
N LEU A 51 7.75 -19.66 10.04
CA LEU A 51 7.81 -18.24 10.34
C LEU A 51 6.51 -17.52 9.93
N SER A 52 5.93 -17.83 8.76
CA SER A 52 4.63 -17.30 8.32
C SER A 52 3.53 -17.57 9.34
N LYS A 53 3.47 -18.78 9.90
CA LYS A 53 2.48 -19.16 10.91
C LYS A 53 2.68 -18.37 12.21
N ILE A 54 3.92 -18.29 12.70
CA ILE A 54 4.25 -17.54 13.91
C ILE A 54 3.88 -16.05 13.74
N LEU A 55 4.27 -15.45 12.61
CA LEU A 55 3.96 -14.05 12.32
C LEU A 55 2.46 -13.80 12.18
N TRP A 56 1.72 -14.75 11.62
CA TRP A 56 0.27 -14.65 11.49
C TRP A 56 -0.44 -14.72 12.84
N GLU A 57 -0.08 -15.68 13.68
CA GLU A 57 -0.67 -15.91 15.00
C GLU A 57 -0.43 -14.70 15.93
N ASP A 58 0.78 -14.17 15.93
CA ASP A 58 1.20 -13.05 16.79
C ASP A 58 1.23 -11.69 16.07
N ARG A 59 0.55 -11.55 14.93
CA ARG A 59 0.63 -10.36 14.03
C ARG A 59 0.44 -9.03 14.74
N LYS A 60 -0.48 -8.97 15.71
CA LYS A 60 -0.73 -7.77 16.55
C LYS A 60 0.48 -7.44 17.43
N THR A 61 0.99 -8.43 18.15
CA THR A 61 2.11 -8.26 19.09
C THR A 61 3.39 -7.90 18.35
N PHE A 62 3.67 -8.57 17.23
CA PHE A 62 4.81 -8.25 16.37
C PHE A 62 4.70 -6.84 15.80
N PHE A 63 3.53 -6.45 15.29
CA PHE A 63 3.32 -5.11 14.78
C PHE A 63 3.58 -4.03 15.84
N LYS A 64 3.08 -4.23 17.07
CA LYS A 64 3.31 -3.31 18.19
C LYS A 64 4.79 -3.23 18.58
N ALA A 65 5.48 -4.36 18.61
CA ALA A 65 6.92 -4.42 18.91
C ALA A 65 7.73 -3.66 17.85
N LEU A 66 7.44 -3.88 16.57
CA LEU A 66 8.09 -3.19 15.45
C LEU A 66 7.75 -1.71 15.38
N LYS A 67 6.53 -1.31 15.73
CA LYS A 67 6.18 0.11 15.85
C LYS A 67 7.00 0.82 16.94
N SER A 68 7.39 0.08 17.99
CA SER A 68 8.13 0.60 19.14
C SER A 68 9.65 0.50 18.99
N THR A 69 10.14 -0.23 17.99
CA THR A 69 11.57 -0.53 17.81
C THR A 69 12.00 -0.34 16.36
N TYR A 70 13.16 0.25 16.12
CA TYR A 70 13.72 0.25 14.77
C TYR A 70 14.27 -1.15 14.46
N TYR A 71 13.75 -1.78 13.42
CA TYR A 71 14.26 -3.06 12.93
C TYR A 71 14.80 -2.93 11.50
N PRO A 72 16.12 -3.06 11.29
CA PRO A 72 16.68 -3.16 9.95
C PRO A 72 16.32 -4.51 9.33
N GLY A 73 15.95 -4.54 8.05
CA GLY A 73 15.80 -5.77 7.27
C GLY A 73 14.40 -6.41 7.28
N ILE A 74 13.36 -5.67 7.64
CA ILE A 74 11.96 -6.14 7.50
C ILE A 74 11.65 -6.45 6.02
N SER A 75 12.20 -5.68 5.08
CA SER A 75 12.08 -5.95 3.64
C SER A 75 12.60 -7.33 3.23
N ALA A 76 13.67 -7.82 3.85
CA ALA A 76 14.23 -9.14 3.57
C ALA A 76 13.29 -10.27 4.04
N ILE A 77 12.70 -10.09 5.23
CA ILE A 77 11.73 -11.04 5.78
C ILE A 77 10.50 -11.10 4.89
N ILE A 78 9.93 -9.94 4.52
CA ILE A 78 8.77 -9.88 3.63
C ILE A 78 9.08 -10.49 2.26
N PHE A 79 10.27 -10.23 1.73
CA PHE A 79 10.71 -10.82 0.47
C PHE A 79 10.77 -12.36 0.53
N ALA A 80 11.31 -12.93 1.61
CA ALA A 80 11.35 -14.38 1.80
C ALA A 80 9.94 -14.99 1.89
N LEU A 81 9.03 -14.36 2.65
CA LEU A 81 7.63 -14.79 2.76
C LEU A 81 6.92 -14.71 1.39
N TRP A 82 7.08 -13.59 0.69
CA TRP A 82 6.55 -13.37 -0.65
C TRP A 82 7.03 -14.46 -1.62
N ARG A 83 8.34 -14.76 -1.64
CA ARG A 83 8.90 -15.77 -2.53
C ARG A 83 8.30 -17.15 -2.25
N VAL A 84 8.16 -17.55 -0.98
CA VAL A 84 7.53 -18.83 -0.61
C VAL A 84 6.06 -18.88 -1.03
N SER A 85 5.32 -17.78 -0.88
CA SER A 85 3.89 -17.73 -1.30
C SER A 85 3.69 -18.00 -2.79
N ARG A 86 4.70 -17.69 -3.62
CA ARG A 86 4.68 -17.90 -5.08
C ARG A 86 5.15 -19.30 -5.50
N GLN A 87 5.60 -20.14 -4.58
CA GLN A 87 5.87 -21.53 -4.91
C GLN A 87 4.56 -22.32 -5.01
N GLU A 88 4.43 -23.16 -6.04
CA GLU A 88 3.30 -24.06 -6.18
C GLU A 88 3.26 -25.00 -4.97
N SER A 89 2.33 -24.75 -4.04
CA SER A 89 2.19 -25.52 -2.80
C SER A 89 0.72 -25.67 -2.39
N PRO A 90 0.38 -26.75 -1.67
CA PRO A 90 -0.98 -26.95 -1.13
C PRO A 90 -1.40 -25.88 -0.11
N THR A 91 -0.43 -25.16 0.48
CA THR A 91 -0.60 -24.11 1.49
C THR A 91 -0.67 -22.70 0.90
N SER A 92 -0.58 -22.57 -0.43
CA SER A 92 -0.46 -21.31 -1.16
C SER A 92 -1.50 -20.26 -0.75
N THR A 93 -2.78 -20.63 -0.61
CA THR A 93 -3.85 -19.70 -0.21
C THR A 93 -3.61 -19.04 1.15
N PHE A 94 -3.22 -19.82 2.17
CA PHE A 94 -2.86 -19.28 3.48
C PHE A 94 -1.61 -18.41 3.39
N GLN A 95 -0.58 -18.87 2.68
CA GLN A 95 0.65 -18.09 2.51
C GLN A 95 0.40 -16.75 1.80
N TYR A 96 -0.50 -16.70 0.81
CA TYR A 96 -0.93 -15.45 0.20
C TYR A 96 -1.59 -14.51 1.21
N ALA A 97 -2.53 -15.01 2.02
CA ALA A 97 -3.17 -14.18 3.06
C ALA A 97 -2.15 -13.65 4.08
N VAL A 98 -1.21 -14.48 4.53
CA VAL A 98 -0.14 -14.07 5.45
C VAL A 98 0.74 -13.00 4.81
N VAL A 99 1.22 -13.23 3.59
CA VAL A 99 2.08 -12.27 2.90
C VAL A 99 1.39 -10.93 2.71
N ASN A 100 0.11 -10.92 2.33
CA ASN A 100 -0.66 -9.68 2.18
C ASN A 100 -0.78 -8.93 3.52
N GLU A 101 -1.22 -9.61 4.58
CA GLU A 101 -1.42 -9.02 5.90
C GLU A 101 -0.13 -8.47 6.50
N ILE A 102 0.91 -9.30 6.50
CA ILE A 102 2.18 -8.99 7.14
C ILE A 102 2.96 -7.95 6.32
N SER A 103 2.95 -8.05 4.98
CA SER A 103 3.55 -7.04 4.10
C SER A 103 2.89 -5.68 4.26
N PHE A 104 1.55 -5.62 4.30
CA PHE A 104 0.84 -4.36 4.48
C PHE A 104 1.19 -3.69 5.80
N ARG A 105 1.08 -4.43 6.91
CA ARG A 105 1.43 -3.93 8.25
C ARG A 105 2.85 -3.39 8.29
N TYR A 106 3.81 -4.11 7.71
CA TYR A 106 5.20 -3.69 7.74
C TYR A 106 5.52 -2.57 6.77
N ASN A 107 4.79 -2.44 5.67
CA ASN A 107 4.91 -1.29 4.79
C ASN A 107 4.59 0.02 5.53
N LEU A 108 3.59 0.01 6.43
CA LEU A 108 3.26 1.16 7.29
C LEU A 108 4.38 1.55 8.26
N LEU A 109 5.27 0.62 8.60
CA LEU A 109 6.36 0.84 9.56
C LEU A 109 7.73 0.94 8.89
N SER A 110 7.80 0.76 7.56
CA SER A 110 9.06 0.68 6.85
C SER A 110 9.77 2.05 6.79
N THR A 111 11.07 2.01 7.08
CA THR A 111 11.95 3.17 7.03
C THR A 111 12.39 3.45 5.60
N SER A 112 12.91 4.64 5.34
CA SER A 112 13.28 5.10 4.00
C SER A 112 14.24 4.17 3.26
N ASP A 113 15.17 3.55 3.98
CA ASP A 113 16.13 2.60 3.41
C ASP A 113 15.47 1.28 2.96
N GLN A 114 14.28 0.96 3.46
CA GLN A 114 13.56 -0.28 3.15
C GLN A 114 12.35 -0.06 2.24
N GLN A 115 11.79 1.17 2.23
CA GLN A 115 10.54 1.51 1.57
C GLN A 115 10.50 1.12 0.09
N HIS A 116 11.61 1.25 -0.63
CA HIS A 116 11.64 1.01 -2.07
C HIS A 116 11.29 -0.44 -2.42
N GLY A 117 12.09 -1.40 -1.98
CA GLY A 117 11.82 -2.83 -2.16
C GLY A 117 10.49 -3.27 -1.54
N MET A 118 10.11 -2.72 -0.38
CA MET A 118 8.81 -3.01 0.23
C MET A 118 7.64 -2.62 -0.68
N THR A 119 7.75 -1.46 -1.32
CA THR A 119 6.72 -0.96 -2.21
C THR A 119 6.55 -1.86 -3.44
N TYR A 120 7.65 -2.30 -4.06
CA TYR A 120 7.58 -3.19 -5.22
C TYR A 120 6.98 -4.55 -4.89
N ILE A 121 7.35 -5.14 -3.74
CA ILE A 121 6.70 -6.37 -3.27
C ILE A 121 5.19 -6.14 -3.11
N ASN A 122 4.78 -5.01 -2.51
CA ASN A 122 3.35 -4.71 -2.36
C ASN A 122 2.64 -4.45 -3.70
N ILE A 123 3.29 -3.86 -4.70
CA ILE A 123 2.71 -3.70 -6.05
C ILE A 123 2.44 -5.08 -6.66
N ASP A 124 3.43 -5.97 -6.66
CA ASP A 124 3.26 -7.34 -7.19
C ASP A 124 2.17 -8.12 -6.44
N ILE A 125 2.13 -8.01 -5.11
CA ILE A 125 1.08 -8.62 -4.29
C ILE A 125 -0.30 -8.10 -4.71
N LEU A 126 -0.47 -6.79 -4.88
CA LEU A 126 -1.75 -6.17 -5.21
C LEU A 126 -2.23 -6.48 -6.64
N ASP A 127 -1.32 -6.73 -7.58
CA ASP A 127 -1.66 -7.10 -8.96
C ASP A 127 -2.10 -8.59 -9.07
N SER A 128 -1.80 -9.39 -8.06
CA SER A 128 -2.16 -10.80 -8.04
C SER A 128 -3.61 -11.05 -7.57
N LYS A 129 -4.14 -12.25 -7.84
CA LYS A 129 -5.43 -12.73 -7.27
C LYS A 129 -5.41 -12.85 -5.74
N SER A 130 -4.30 -12.54 -5.08
CA SER A 130 -4.16 -12.67 -3.62
C SER A 130 -5.05 -11.75 -2.82
N LEU A 131 -5.52 -10.63 -3.40
CA LEU A 131 -6.36 -9.68 -2.67
C LEU A 131 -7.72 -10.25 -2.28
N SER A 132 -8.40 -10.98 -3.17
CA SER A 132 -9.67 -11.62 -2.83
C SER A 132 -9.48 -12.74 -1.82
N ILE A 133 -8.37 -13.49 -1.93
CA ILE A 133 -7.98 -14.50 -0.95
C ILE A 133 -7.75 -13.87 0.43
N TRP A 134 -7.09 -12.72 0.45
CA TRP A 134 -6.82 -11.98 1.67
C TRP A 134 -8.12 -11.48 2.32
N ASP A 135 -9.08 -11.00 1.52
CA ASP A 135 -10.41 -10.60 1.98
C ASP A 135 -11.21 -11.76 2.60
N GLU A 136 -11.10 -12.96 2.04
CA GLU A 136 -11.83 -14.14 2.52
C GLU A 136 -11.26 -14.70 3.84
N ILE A 137 -9.94 -14.66 4.01
CA ILE A 137 -9.26 -15.35 5.10
C ILE A 137 -9.04 -14.45 6.31
N THR A 138 -8.83 -13.15 6.08
CA THR A 138 -8.35 -12.27 7.15
C THR A 138 -9.48 -11.79 8.02
N GLN A 139 -9.32 -12.05 9.31
CA GLN A 139 -10.18 -11.50 10.35
C GLN A 139 -9.40 -10.47 11.16
N GLN A 140 -10.07 -9.36 11.45
CA GLN A 140 -9.61 -8.37 12.42
C GLN A 140 -9.31 -9.08 13.74
N VAL A 141 -8.15 -8.80 14.35
CA VAL A 141 -7.78 -9.43 15.62
C VAL A 141 -8.70 -8.95 16.73
N ASP A 142 -8.73 -7.64 16.93
CA ASP A 142 -9.61 -6.95 17.86
C ASP A 142 -9.63 -5.44 17.54
N LEU A 143 -10.46 -4.67 18.26
CA LEU A 143 -10.60 -3.24 18.04
C LEU A 143 -9.28 -2.46 18.26
N GLU A 144 -8.48 -2.87 19.24
CA GLU A 144 -7.21 -2.20 19.54
C GLU A 144 -6.22 -2.39 18.38
N ASP A 145 -6.17 -3.57 17.79
CA ASP A 145 -5.38 -3.85 16.59
C ASP A 145 -5.81 -2.99 15.40
N CYS A 146 -7.12 -2.91 15.13
CA CYS A 146 -7.68 -2.06 14.08
C CYS A 146 -7.26 -0.59 14.25
N ARG A 147 -7.40 -0.06 15.47
CA ARG A 147 -6.97 1.32 15.79
C ARG A 147 -5.47 1.50 15.62
N GLN A 148 -4.65 0.53 16.00
CA GLN A 148 -3.19 0.62 15.84
C GLN A 148 -2.77 0.68 14.37
N VAL A 149 -3.40 -0.13 13.51
CA VAL A 149 -3.12 -0.15 12.07
C VAL A 149 -3.52 1.18 11.42
N ILE A 150 -4.73 1.69 11.69
CA ILE A 150 -5.17 2.98 11.16
C ILE A 150 -4.26 4.13 11.65
N ASN A 151 -3.86 4.11 12.92
CA ASN A 151 -2.92 5.11 13.44
C ASN A 151 -1.54 5.02 12.79
N ALA A 152 -1.05 3.82 12.47
CA ALA A 152 0.21 3.67 11.75
C ALA A 152 0.13 4.22 10.32
N TYR A 153 -1.02 4.09 9.64
CA TYR A 153 -1.26 4.80 8.38
C TYR A 153 -1.15 6.31 8.54
N ILE A 154 -1.82 6.87 9.56
CA ILE A 154 -1.79 8.31 9.84
C ILE A 154 -0.34 8.78 10.08
N GLU A 155 0.39 8.06 10.93
CA GLU A 155 1.79 8.36 11.25
C GLU A 155 2.73 8.20 10.05
N ARG A 156 2.46 7.27 9.13
CA ARG A 156 3.29 7.07 7.93
C ARG A 156 3.17 8.24 6.95
N PHE A 157 1.97 8.81 6.83
CA PHE A 157 1.68 9.99 6.00
C PHE A 157 2.06 11.31 6.70
N GLU A 158 2.14 11.33 8.02
CA GLU A 158 2.61 12.47 8.83
C GLU A 158 3.77 12.03 9.77
N PRO A 159 4.96 11.72 9.21
CA PRO A 159 6.04 11.11 9.97
C PRO A 159 6.62 12.07 11.02
N ARG A 160 6.63 11.63 12.28
CA ARG A 160 7.22 12.38 13.41
C ARG A 160 8.75 12.42 13.38
N HIS A 161 9.38 11.48 12.68
CA HIS A 161 10.83 11.33 12.59
C HIS A 161 11.30 11.33 11.13
N PRO A 162 11.40 12.51 10.48
CA PRO A 162 11.74 12.61 9.05
C PRO A 162 13.10 12.01 8.68
N VAL A 163 14.01 11.88 9.65
CA VAL A 163 15.34 11.25 9.46
C VAL A 163 15.23 9.74 9.15
N LEU A 164 14.21 9.07 9.68
CA LEU A 164 13.98 7.64 9.49
C LEU A 164 12.90 7.36 8.42
N TYR A 165 11.98 8.31 8.25
CA TYR A 165 10.80 8.15 7.40
C TYR A 165 10.69 9.33 6.42
N THR A 166 10.96 9.04 5.16
CA THR A 166 10.68 9.94 4.04
C THR A 166 9.19 9.94 3.75
N SER A 167 8.69 11.09 3.31
CA SER A 167 7.28 11.24 2.95
C SER A 167 6.89 10.26 1.84
N ILE A 168 5.69 9.66 1.97
CA ILE A 168 5.17 8.69 1.00
C ILE A 168 4.85 9.37 -0.33
N PRO A 169 5.38 8.89 -1.47
CA PRO A 169 4.92 9.36 -2.77
C PRO A 169 3.41 9.13 -2.98
N VAL A 170 2.72 10.10 -3.59
CA VAL A 170 1.29 10.04 -3.93
C VAL A 170 0.93 8.80 -4.74
N MET A 171 1.85 8.35 -5.60
CA MET A 171 1.74 7.10 -6.37
C MET A 171 1.45 5.87 -5.51
N HIS A 172 1.82 5.88 -4.22
CA HIS A 172 1.57 4.77 -3.30
C HIS A 172 0.30 4.95 -2.47
N GLY A 173 -0.39 6.10 -2.57
CA GLY A 173 -1.67 6.35 -1.90
C GLY A 173 -2.66 5.19 -2.02
N PRO A 174 -2.91 4.64 -3.22
CA PRO A 174 -3.82 3.51 -3.41
C PRO A 174 -3.34 2.23 -2.69
N ILE A 175 -2.04 1.96 -2.71
CA ILE A 175 -1.40 0.77 -2.11
C ILE A 175 -1.65 0.74 -0.61
N PHE A 176 -1.52 1.89 0.06
CA PHE A 176 -1.70 1.98 1.50
C PHE A 176 -3.17 2.10 1.91
N LEU A 177 -4.00 2.80 1.14
CA LEU A 177 -5.36 3.11 1.58
C LEU A 177 -6.34 1.96 1.35
N ARG A 178 -6.18 1.19 0.26
CA ARG A 178 -7.08 0.06 -0.03
C ARG A 178 -7.16 -0.94 1.14
N PRO A 179 -6.04 -1.37 1.75
CA PRO A 179 -6.12 -2.30 2.87
C PRO A 179 -6.61 -1.69 4.18
N VAL A 180 -6.45 -0.37 4.38
CA VAL A 180 -6.94 0.30 5.60
C VAL A 180 -8.45 0.12 5.78
N ALA A 181 -9.22 0.06 4.68
CA ALA A 181 -10.66 -0.18 4.74
C ALA A 181 -11.05 -1.46 5.51
N ARG A 182 -10.16 -2.47 5.54
CA ARG A 182 -10.37 -3.73 6.27
C ARG A 182 -10.29 -3.58 7.78
N PHE A 183 -9.65 -2.52 8.26
CA PHE A 183 -9.49 -2.23 9.69
C PHE A 183 -10.52 -1.24 10.20
N VAL A 184 -11.43 -0.79 9.33
CA VAL A 184 -12.55 0.07 9.71
C VAL A 184 -13.62 -0.79 10.36
N ALA A 185 -13.73 -0.66 11.67
CA ALA A 185 -14.64 -1.39 12.54
C ALA A 185 -15.40 -0.42 13.47
N PRO A 186 -16.52 -0.83 14.08
CA PRO A 186 -17.19 -0.02 15.10
C PRO A 186 -16.21 0.40 16.21
N GLY A 187 -16.12 1.69 16.48
CA GLY A 187 -15.13 2.26 17.41
C GLY A 187 -13.81 2.74 16.77
N THR A 188 -13.74 2.85 15.44
CA THR A 188 -12.59 3.43 14.70
C THR A 188 -12.96 4.69 13.89
N GLU A 189 -14.23 5.11 13.93
CA GLU A 189 -14.82 6.18 13.12
C GLU A 189 -14.16 7.53 13.37
N ASP A 190 -13.70 7.75 14.61
CA ASP A 190 -13.00 8.95 15.04
C ASP A 190 -11.68 9.19 14.29
N LEU A 191 -11.08 8.14 13.75
CA LEU A 191 -9.81 8.19 13.02
C LEU A 191 -9.98 8.54 11.54
N LEU A 192 -11.14 8.27 10.94
CA LEU A 192 -11.37 8.42 9.49
C LEU A 192 -11.21 9.86 8.97
N PRO A 193 -11.65 10.91 9.70
CA PRO A 193 -11.33 12.28 9.30
C PRO A 193 -9.83 12.51 9.24
N LYS A 194 -9.06 12.00 10.20
CA LYS A 194 -7.61 12.19 10.20
C LYS A 194 -6.93 11.43 9.06
N VAL A 195 -7.44 10.25 8.70
CA VAL A 195 -7.01 9.52 7.49
C VAL A 195 -7.18 10.40 6.25
N LEU A 196 -8.36 10.98 6.02
CA LEU A 196 -8.59 11.87 4.87
C LEU A 196 -7.63 13.06 4.87
N GLU A 197 -7.51 13.72 6.02
CA GLU A 197 -6.68 14.90 6.19
C GLU A 197 -5.23 14.64 5.77
N VAL A 198 -4.60 13.59 6.31
CA VAL A 198 -3.18 13.32 6.00
C VAL A 198 -2.99 12.87 4.55
N THR A 199 -3.95 12.13 3.98
CA THR A 199 -3.90 11.71 2.58
C THR A 199 -3.97 12.91 1.64
N VAL A 200 -4.96 13.79 1.83
CA VAL A 200 -5.16 14.97 0.97
C VAL A 200 -4.02 15.96 1.12
N LYS A 201 -3.59 16.24 2.37
CA LYS A 201 -2.43 17.08 2.63
C LYS A 201 -1.20 16.58 1.87
N ARG A 202 -0.98 15.26 1.88
CA ARG A 202 0.16 14.67 1.17
C ARG A 202 0.07 14.82 -0.35
N ILE A 203 -1.12 14.72 -0.92
CA ILE A 203 -1.33 14.96 -2.35
C ILE A 203 -0.97 16.40 -2.70
N TRP A 204 -1.44 17.36 -1.91
CA TRP A 204 -1.11 18.78 -2.10
C TRP A 204 0.37 19.07 -1.96
N ASP A 205 1.03 18.53 -0.93
CA ASP A 205 2.45 18.75 -0.69
C ASP A 205 3.29 18.31 -1.90
N GLN A 206 2.94 17.16 -2.49
CA GLN A 206 3.66 16.64 -3.65
C GLN A 206 3.28 17.33 -4.97
N MET A 207 2.07 17.89 -5.10
CA MET A 207 1.73 18.74 -6.24
C MET A 207 2.52 20.05 -6.24
N LYS A 208 2.74 20.64 -5.05
CA LYS A 208 3.49 21.90 -4.88
C LYS A 208 4.98 21.72 -5.08
N ASP A 209 5.53 20.58 -4.65
CA ASP A 209 6.96 20.26 -4.75
C ASP A 209 7.15 18.81 -5.22
N PRO A 210 7.07 18.56 -6.55
CA PRO A 210 7.18 17.23 -7.10
C PRO A 210 8.63 16.72 -6.97
N ALA A 211 8.83 15.78 -6.06
CA ALA A 211 10.15 15.17 -5.80
C ALA A 211 10.78 14.48 -7.02
N LYS A 212 9.97 14.05 -8.00
CA LYS A 212 10.42 13.53 -9.30
C LYS A 212 9.39 13.85 -10.39
N PRO A 213 9.82 14.18 -11.61
CA PRO A 213 8.92 14.29 -12.75
C PRO A 213 8.34 12.90 -13.06
N HIS A 214 7.05 12.73 -12.78
CA HIS A 214 6.28 11.59 -13.25
C HIS A 214 5.45 12.04 -14.44
N LYS A 215 5.04 11.11 -15.31
CA LYS A 215 4.06 11.45 -16.34
C LYS A 215 2.74 11.88 -15.65
N PRO A 216 2.09 12.95 -16.12
CA PRO A 216 0.89 13.48 -15.45
C PRO A 216 -0.27 12.49 -15.34
N ASP A 217 -0.44 11.63 -16.33
CA ASP A 217 -1.43 10.54 -16.37
C ASP A 217 -1.32 9.61 -15.15
N LEU A 218 -0.11 9.11 -14.86
CA LEU A 218 0.14 8.23 -13.71
C LEU A 218 -0.21 8.91 -12.38
N TYR A 219 0.10 10.20 -12.27
CA TYR A 219 -0.17 10.97 -11.06
C TYR A 219 -1.67 11.14 -10.82
N VAL A 220 -2.43 11.42 -11.87
CA VAL A 220 -3.88 11.58 -11.83
C VAL A 220 -4.57 10.24 -11.55
N ASP A 221 -4.11 9.16 -12.17
CA ASP A 221 -4.59 7.80 -11.89
C ASP A 221 -4.42 7.44 -10.42
N ALA A 222 -3.24 7.71 -9.84
CA ALA A 222 -2.98 7.45 -8.43
C ALA A 222 -3.90 8.26 -7.50
N ILE A 223 -4.19 9.52 -7.82
CA ILE A 223 -5.12 10.37 -7.06
C ILE A 223 -6.54 9.81 -7.15
N ARG A 224 -7.00 9.52 -8.37
CA ARG A 224 -8.31 8.91 -8.62
C ARG A 224 -8.48 7.63 -7.81
N ASP A 225 -7.51 6.72 -7.90
CA ASP A 225 -7.57 5.42 -7.25
C ASP A 225 -7.48 5.55 -5.72
N THR A 226 -6.77 6.56 -5.21
CA THR A 226 -6.76 6.89 -3.77
C THR A 226 -8.16 7.29 -3.31
N PHE A 227 -8.82 8.22 -4.00
CA PHE A 227 -10.18 8.64 -3.61
C PHE A 227 -11.23 7.54 -3.82
N ALA A 228 -11.06 6.69 -4.84
CA ALA A 228 -11.91 5.51 -5.02
C ALA A 228 -11.80 4.55 -3.82
N ASN A 229 -10.57 4.31 -3.33
CA ASN A 229 -10.35 3.51 -2.11
C ASN A 229 -10.89 4.20 -0.85
N TYR A 230 -10.79 5.52 -0.74
CA TYR A 230 -11.41 6.26 0.36
C TYR A 230 -12.94 6.15 0.33
N THR A 231 -13.53 6.12 -0.86
CA THR A 231 -14.97 5.90 -1.01
C THR A 231 -15.39 4.52 -0.49
N ALA A 232 -14.54 3.49 -0.67
CA ALA A 232 -14.78 2.17 -0.08
C ALA A 232 -14.79 2.22 1.46
N VAL A 233 -13.90 3.03 2.07
CA VAL A 233 -13.91 3.29 3.52
C VAL A 233 -15.22 3.95 3.96
N LEU A 234 -15.69 4.97 3.24
CA LEU A 234 -16.92 5.69 3.57
C LEU A 234 -18.20 4.86 3.34
N ARG A 235 -18.17 3.89 2.43
CA ARG A 235 -19.28 2.97 2.18
C ARG A 235 -19.39 1.84 3.20
N ASN A 236 -18.42 1.70 4.10
CA ASN A 236 -18.48 0.74 5.20
C ASN A 236 -19.69 1.08 6.10
N SER A 237 -20.46 0.07 6.51
CA SER A 237 -21.68 0.23 7.33
C SER A 237 -21.42 0.94 8.66
N VAL A 238 -20.19 0.84 9.17
CA VAL A 238 -19.67 1.58 10.32
C VAL A 238 -19.81 3.10 10.12
N PHE A 239 -19.53 3.59 8.91
CA PHE A 239 -19.66 5.02 8.62
C PHE A 239 -21.13 5.47 8.54
N GLY A 240 -22.04 4.59 8.12
CA GLY A 240 -23.48 4.88 8.12
C GLY A 240 -24.07 5.13 9.52
N GLN A 241 -23.37 4.69 10.58
CA GLN A 241 -23.76 4.87 11.99
C GLN A 241 -23.05 6.06 12.65
N THR A 242 -22.25 6.81 11.89
CA THR A 242 -21.42 7.89 12.39
C THR A 242 -22.23 9.12 12.83
N ASN A 243 -21.89 9.72 13.98
CA ASN A 243 -22.55 10.92 14.49
C ASN A 243 -22.29 12.14 13.59
N HIS A 244 -23.26 13.06 13.51
CA HIS A 244 -23.23 14.31 12.74
C HIS A 244 -21.92 15.11 12.91
N ALA A 245 -21.34 15.15 14.12
CA ALA A 245 -20.09 15.84 14.38
C ALA A 245 -18.88 15.29 13.60
N LEU A 246 -18.82 13.97 13.37
CA LEU A 246 -17.74 13.35 12.60
C LEU A 246 -17.92 13.60 11.09
N PHE A 247 -19.18 13.61 10.62
CA PHE A 247 -19.50 14.01 9.26
C PHE A 247 -19.11 15.48 9.00
N GLN A 248 -19.41 16.39 9.93
CA GLN A 248 -18.99 17.79 9.85
C GLN A 248 -17.47 17.91 9.74
N LYS A 249 -16.69 17.16 10.55
CA LYS A 249 -15.22 17.16 10.43
C LYS A 249 -14.72 16.75 9.05
N LEU A 250 -15.37 15.78 8.41
CA LEU A 250 -15.01 15.38 7.04
C LEU A 250 -15.31 16.50 6.05
N VAL A 251 -16.50 17.11 6.14
CA VAL A 251 -16.86 18.27 5.31
C VAL A 251 -15.88 19.42 5.52
N ASP A 252 -15.49 19.71 6.76
CA ASP A 252 -14.51 20.75 7.08
C ASP A 252 -13.14 20.45 6.45
N ILE A 253 -12.73 19.19 6.37
CA ILE A 253 -11.50 18.79 5.66
C ILE A 253 -11.65 18.99 4.16
N ILE A 254 -12.80 18.59 3.59
CA ILE A 254 -13.10 18.75 2.16
C ILE A 254 -13.00 20.23 1.76
N ILE A 255 -13.58 21.12 2.58
CA ILE A 255 -13.56 22.57 2.35
C ILE A 255 -12.16 23.15 2.58
N ARG A 256 -11.53 22.83 3.72
CA ARG A 256 -10.24 23.40 4.12
C ARG A 256 -9.10 23.04 3.18
N TYR A 257 -9.10 21.83 2.64
CA TYR A 257 -8.10 21.38 1.68
C TYR A 257 -8.56 21.53 0.23
N ASP A 258 -9.67 22.22 -0.01
CA ASP A 258 -10.21 22.53 -1.34
C ASP A 258 -10.11 21.35 -2.31
N LEU A 259 -10.79 20.25 -1.99
CA LEU A 259 -10.72 19.03 -2.82
C LEU A 259 -11.26 19.25 -4.23
N ILE A 260 -12.09 20.28 -4.43
CA ILE A 260 -12.58 20.68 -5.75
C ILE A 260 -11.43 21.29 -6.56
N ASP A 261 -10.67 22.23 -5.97
CA ASP A 261 -9.48 22.78 -6.62
C ASP A 261 -8.39 21.72 -6.84
N LEU A 262 -8.26 20.76 -5.92
CA LEU A 262 -7.36 19.61 -6.11
C LEU A 262 -7.75 18.78 -7.33
N ALA A 263 -9.05 18.49 -7.48
CA ALA A 263 -9.56 17.76 -8.64
C ALA A 263 -9.38 18.56 -9.93
N ALA A 264 -9.64 19.88 -9.91
CA ALA A 264 -9.41 20.76 -11.04
C ALA A 264 -7.93 20.79 -11.45
N HIS A 265 -7.02 20.94 -10.48
CA HIS A 265 -5.57 20.86 -10.72
C HIS A 265 -5.17 19.51 -11.33
N ALA A 266 -5.65 18.39 -10.78
CA ALA A 266 -5.36 17.07 -11.33
C ALA A 266 -5.85 16.94 -12.79
N VAL A 267 -7.03 17.45 -13.12
CA VAL A 267 -7.56 17.46 -14.49
C VAL A 267 -6.71 18.34 -15.42
N LEU A 268 -6.28 19.52 -14.96
CA LEU A 268 -5.43 20.42 -15.75
C LEU A 268 -4.02 19.86 -16.00
N MET A 269 -3.55 18.96 -15.14
CA MET A 269 -2.28 18.24 -15.35
C MET A 269 -2.37 17.22 -16.48
N LEU A 270 -3.55 16.68 -16.80
CA LEU A 270 -3.71 15.83 -17.96
C LEU A 270 -3.51 16.68 -19.21
N GLU A 271 -2.41 16.47 -19.95
CA GLU A 271 -2.26 17.04 -21.27
C GLU A 271 -3.47 16.60 -22.11
N LEU A 272 -4.22 17.57 -22.63
CA LEU A 272 -5.25 17.29 -23.63
C LEU A 272 -4.55 16.57 -24.78
N PRO A 273 -5.05 15.42 -25.26
CA PRO A 273 -4.46 14.74 -26.39
C PRO A 273 -4.33 15.75 -27.54
N SER A 274 -3.13 15.88 -28.09
CA SER A 274 -2.81 16.79 -29.19
C SER A 274 -3.54 16.43 -30.50
N GLU A 275 -4.20 15.27 -30.53
CA GLU A 275 -5.17 14.90 -31.56
C GLU A 275 -6.60 15.09 -31.04
N PRO A 276 -7.50 15.70 -31.84
CA PRO A 276 -8.89 15.82 -31.46
C PRO A 276 -9.45 14.42 -31.15
N PRO A 277 -10.12 14.22 -29.99
CA PRO A 277 -10.70 12.94 -29.65
C PRO A 277 -11.57 12.44 -30.81
N ALA A 278 -11.42 11.16 -31.15
CA ALA A 278 -12.27 10.51 -32.15
C ALA A 278 -13.74 10.89 -31.86
N PRO A 279 -14.57 11.20 -32.88
CA PRO A 279 -15.91 11.76 -32.70
C PRO A 279 -16.82 11.02 -31.71
N GLU A 280 -16.57 9.73 -31.49
CA GLU A 280 -17.27 8.90 -30.50
C GLU A 280 -16.91 9.21 -29.03
N LEU A 281 -15.68 9.63 -28.74
CA LEU A 281 -15.24 9.99 -27.39
C LEU A 281 -15.85 11.34 -26.96
N VAL A 282 -15.94 12.29 -27.89
CA VAL A 282 -16.62 13.60 -27.66
C VAL A 282 -18.09 13.38 -27.33
N ARG A 283 -18.77 12.47 -28.04
CA ARG A 283 -20.17 12.14 -27.79
C ARG A 283 -20.37 11.52 -26.40
N THR A 284 -19.45 10.66 -25.97
CA THR A 284 -19.49 10.02 -24.64
C THR A 284 -19.24 11.03 -23.51
N ILE A 285 -18.30 11.96 -23.68
CA ILE A 285 -18.02 13.03 -22.71
C ILE A 285 -19.20 14.02 -22.62
N TYR A 286 -19.81 14.40 -23.75
CA TYR A 286 -21.01 15.24 -23.75
C TYR A 286 -22.22 14.57 -23.08
N LEU A 287 -22.40 13.26 -23.27
CA LEU A 287 -23.46 12.50 -22.59
C LEU A 287 -23.19 12.37 -21.09
N ALA A 288 -21.93 12.16 -20.68
CA ALA A 288 -21.55 12.09 -19.27
C ALA A 288 -21.73 13.44 -18.55
N LEU A 289 -21.36 14.55 -19.18
CA LEU A 289 -21.53 15.90 -18.63
C LEU A 289 -23.01 16.31 -18.56
N ASN A 290 -23.82 15.97 -19.57
CA ASN A 290 -25.27 16.24 -19.54
C ASN A 290 -25.99 15.43 -18.46
N ASN A 291 -25.58 14.18 -18.22
CA ASN A 291 -26.15 13.36 -17.13
C ASN A 291 -25.69 13.82 -15.74
N PHE A 292 -24.55 14.49 -15.64
CA PHE A 292 -24.06 15.07 -14.38
C PHE A 292 -24.76 16.39 -14.04
N MET A 293 -25.16 17.19 -15.03
CA MET A 293 -25.90 18.44 -14.80
C MET A 293 -27.43 18.28 -14.71
N ALA A 294 -27.95 17.07 -14.93
CA ALA A 294 -29.38 16.75 -14.88
C ALA A 294 -29.83 16.06 -13.58
N ASN A 295 -28.92 15.79 -12.64
CA ASN A 295 -29.18 15.29 -11.28
C ASN A 295 -28.75 16.33 -10.24
#